data_AF-A0A8T4J3G0-F1
#
_entry.id   AF-A0A8T4J3G0-F1
#
_cell.length_a   1.000
_cell.length_b   1.000
_cell.length_c   1.000
_cell.angle_alpha   90.00
_cell.angle_beta   90.00
_cell.angle_gamma   90.00
#
_symmetry.space_group_name_H-M   'P 1'
#
loop_
_entity.id
_entity.type
_entity.pdbx_description
1 polymer ?
#
loop_
_entity_poly.entity_id
_entity_poly.type
_entity_poly.pdbx_seq_one_letter_code
_entity_poly.pdbx_strand_id
1 'polypeptide(L)' 'HRGVGGALVLDGRLHTGSSGLALEVGHLTVDPGGRPCHCGSRGCLDVEADPLAFLEAAGRPPGPEVSLLDQSRELIAA' A
#
# COMPACT_ATOMS: atom_id res chain seq x y z
N HIS A 1 8.26 7.53 -1.12
CA HIS A 1 7.10 6.90 -0.45
C HIS A 1 6.62 5.76 -1.32
N ARG A 2 6.47 4.55 -0.79
CA ARG A 2 5.78 3.43 -1.44
C ARG A 2 4.58 3.16 -0.54
N GLY A 3 3.38 3.47 -1.00
CA GLY A 3 2.17 3.41 -0.18
C GLY A 3 0.97 4.02 -0.92
N VAL A 4 -0.21 3.70 -0.43
CA VAL A 4 -1.51 4.11 -0.91
C VAL A 4 -1.97 5.34 -0.14
N GLY A 5 -2.00 6.48 -0.83
CA GLY A 5 -2.57 7.72 -0.31
C GLY A 5 -4.06 7.82 -0.62
N GLY A 6 -4.78 8.59 0.19
CA GLY A 6 -6.21 8.85 0.02
C GLY A 6 -6.54 10.30 0.30
N ALA A 7 -7.66 10.76 -0.24
CA ALA A 7 -8.23 12.06 0.07
C ALA A 7 -9.76 11.97 0.04
N LEU A 8 -10.42 12.62 1.00
CA LEU A 8 -11.87 12.77 1.00
C LEU A 8 -12.23 14.15 0.44
N VAL A 9 -13.03 14.17 -0.63
CA VAL A 9 -13.58 15.42 -1.19
C VAL A 9 -15.09 15.39 -1.05
N LEU A 10 -15.65 16.37 -0.35
CA LEU A 10 -17.09 16.54 -0.14
C LEU A 10 -17.49 17.93 -0.63
N ASP A 11 -18.51 18.01 -1.48
CA ASP A 11 -19.02 19.26 -2.06
C ASP A 11 -17.90 20.14 -2.68
N GLY A 12 -16.98 19.51 -3.39
CA GLY A 12 -15.84 20.18 -4.03
C GLY A 12 -14.76 20.68 -3.06
N ARG A 13 -14.83 20.34 -1.77
CA ARG A 13 -13.87 20.74 -0.75
C ARG A 13 -13.09 19.55 -0.22
N LEU A 14 -11.77 19.71 -0.13
CA LEU A 14 -10.91 18.74 0.52
C LEU A 14 -11.23 18.68 2.02
N HIS A 15 -11.49 17.47 2.50
CA HIS A 15 -11.75 17.19 3.90
C HIS A 15 -10.49 16.62 4.55
N THR A 16 -9.80 17.42 5.35
CA THR A 16 -8.50 17.08 5.95
C THR A 16 -8.61 16.53 7.38
N GLY A 17 -9.80 16.51 7.98
CA GLY A 17 -10.02 16.08 9.36
C GLY A 17 -9.58 17.12 10.39
N SER A 18 -9.88 16.86 11.67
CA SER A 18 -9.61 17.80 12.76
C SER A 18 -8.12 18.07 13.00
N SER A 19 -7.26 17.13 12.61
CA SER A 19 -5.79 17.20 12.78
C SER A 19 -5.02 17.33 11.47
N GLY A 20 -5.70 17.43 10.31
CA GLY A 20 -5.05 17.45 9.01
C GLY A 20 -4.58 16.10 8.48
N LEU A 21 -4.90 15.00 9.18
CA LEU A 21 -4.49 13.62 8.86
C LEU A 21 -5.69 12.73 8.49
N ALA A 22 -6.75 13.31 7.92
CA ALA A 22 -7.87 12.49 7.44
C ALA A 22 -7.43 11.60 6.28
N LEU A 23 -7.98 10.39 6.25
CA LEU A 23 -7.83 9.47 5.13
C LEU A 23 -6.38 9.04 4.86
N GLU A 24 -5.62 8.76 5.93
CA GLU A 24 -4.41 7.92 5.90
C GLU A 24 -4.76 6.46 5.54
N VAL A 25 -5.35 6.28 4.35
CA VAL A 25 -5.98 5.04 3.87
C VAL A 25 -4.99 3.89 3.79
N GLY A 26 -3.73 4.19 3.48
CA GLY A 26 -2.63 3.25 3.48
C GLY A 26 -2.42 2.53 4.81
N HIS A 27 -2.83 3.15 5.91
CA HIS A 27 -2.69 2.60 7.26
C HIS A 27 -3.99 1.97 7.81
N LEU A 28 -5.07 1.93 7.04
CA LEU A 28 -6.27 1.20 7.43
C LEU A 28 -5.99 -0.31 7.39
N THR A 29 -6.32 -1.01 8.47
CA THR A 29 -6.25 -2.48 8.52
C THR A 29 -7.29 -3.09 7.59
N VAL A 30 -6.81 -3.80 6.57
CA VAL A 30 -7.62 -4.60 5.63
C VAL A 30 -7.49 -6.10 5.91
N ASP A 31 -6.40 -6.53 6.55
CA ASP A 31 -6.21 -7.89 7.05
C ASP A 31 -5.66 -7.87 8.49
N PRO A 32 -6.46 -8.20 9.52
CA PRO A 32 -5.98 -8.26 10.91
C PRO A 32 -4.84 -9.28 11.14
N GLY A 33 -4.73 -10.32 10.31
CA GLY A 33 -3.67 -11.32 10.34
C GLY A 33 -2.48 -11.00 9.41
N GLY A 34 -2.56 -9.89 8.68
CA GLY A 34 -1.63 -9.54 7.61
C GLY A 34 -0.25 -9.10 8.08
N ARG A 35 0.52 -8.54 7.14
CA ARG A 35 1.91 -8.14 7.30
C ARG A 35 2.10 -7.05 8.35
N PRO A 36 3.27 -7.00 9.01
CA PRO A 36 3.61 -5.87 9.89
C PRO A 36 3.70 -4.58 9.08
N CYS A 37 3.08 -3.50 9.57
CA CYS A 37 3.18 -2.17 8.99
C CYS A 37 4.12 -1.29 9.81
N HIS A 38 4.87 -0.40 9.15
CA HIS A 38 5.77 0.54 9.84
C HIS A 38 5.03 1.57 10.72
N CYS A 39 3.71 1.74 10.56
CA CYS A 39 2.90 2.57 11.45
C CYS A 39 2.70 1.94 12.85
N GLY A 40 3.10 0.67 13.01
CA GLY A 40 2.96 -0.11 14.25
C GLY A 40 1.79 -1.09 14.25
N SER A 41 0.89 -1.02 13.27
CA SER A 41 -0.25 -1.95 13.10
C SER A 41 0.09 -3.17 12.23
N ARG A 42 -0.92 -3.97 11.88
CA ARG A 42 -0.84 -5.13 10.98
C ARG A 42 -1.88 -5.07 9.87
N GLY A 43 -1.51 -5.68 8.75
CA GLY A 43 -2.23 -5.77 7.48
C GLY A 43 -2.89 -4.47 7.07
N CYS A 44 -2.11 -3.40 7.16
CA CYS A 44 -2.48 -2.11 6.59
C CYS A 44 -2.51 -2.21 5.05
N LEU A 45 -3.39 -1.45 4.40
CA LEU A 45 -3.51 -1.47 2.95
C LEU A 45 -2.17 -1.31 2.22
N ASP A 46 -1.27 -0.45 2.72
CA ASP A 46 0.06 -0.25 2.15
C ASP A 46 0.84 -1.55 2.02
N VAL A 47 0.97 -2.30 3.11
CA VAL A 47 1.77 -3.52 3.12
C VAL A 47 1.05 -4.67 2.45
N GLU A 48 -0.28 -4.60 2.34
CA GLU A 48 -1.06 -5.63 1.64
C GLU A 48 -1.15 -5.42 0.13
N ALA A 49 -0.88 -4.20 -0.36
CA ALA A 49 -0.99 -3.84 -1.77
C ALA A 49 0.33 -3.37 -2.41
N ASP A 50 1.46 -3.43 -1.70
CA ASP A 50 2.74 -3.02 -2.26
C ASP A 50 3.30 -4.01 -3.32
N PRO A 51 4.35 -3.63 -4.07
CA PRO A 51 4.98 -4.51 -5.05
C PRO A 51 5.52 -5.84 -4.48
N LEU A 52 6.02 -5.86 -3.24
CA LEU A 52 6.47 -7.10 -2.60
C LEU A 52 5.26 -8.02 -2.41
N ALA A 53 4.17 -7.45 -1.91
CA ALA A 53 2.92 -8.15 -1.71
C ALA A 53 2.34 -8.77 -2.96
N PHE A 54 2.36 -8.01 -4.05
CA PHE A 54 1.95 -8.48 -5.35
C PHE A 54 2.81 -9.65 -5.85
N LEU A 55 4.14 -9.53 -5.79
CA LEU A 55 5.06 -10.56 -6.24
C LEU A 55 4.93 -11.86 -5.43
N GLU A 56 4.84 -11.74 -4.09
CA GLU A 56 4.61 -12.88 -3.20
C GLU A 56 3.30 -13.60 -3.53
N ALA A 57 2.19 -12.85 -3.69
CA ALA A 57 0.89 -13.40 -4.05
C ALA A 57 0.91 -14.11 -5.42
N ALA A 58 1.75 -13.64 -6.35
CA ALA A 58 1.94 -14.27 -7.65
C ALA A 58 2.93 -15.46 -7.63
N GLY A 59 3.46 -15.84 -6.47
CA GLY A 59 4.46 -16.90 -6.35
C GLY A 59 5.79 -16.56 -7.02
N ARG A 60 6.11 -15.26 -7.14
CA ARG A 60 7.36 -14.75 -7.73
C ARG A 60 8.26 -14.21 -6.61
N PRO A 61 9.26 -14.96 -6.13
CA PRO A 61 10.19 -14.44 -5.14
C PRO A 61 10.98 -13.27 -5.74
N PRO A 62 11.05 -12.12 -5.05
CA PRO A 62 11.69 -10.92 -5.59
C PRO A 62 13.21 -11.11 -5.68
N GLY A 63 13.78 -10.72 -6.83
CA GLY A 63 15.23 -10.67 -7.02
C GLY A 63 15.86 -9.41 -6.38
N PRO A 64 17.15 -9.43 -6.02
CA PRO A 64 17.79 -8.32 -5.33
C PRO A 64 18.26 -7.18 -6.26
N GLU A 65 18.44 -7.45 -7.56
CA GLU A 65 19.14 -6.52 -8.46
C GLU A 65 18.22 -5.49 -9.15
N VAL A 66 16.94 -5.80 -9.28
CA VAL A 66 15.96 -4.97 -9.99
C VAL A 66 14.96 -4.40 -8.98
N SER A 67 14.45 -3.18 -9.21
CA SER A 67 13.46 -2.62 -8.29
C SER A 67 12.19 -3.50 -8.26
N LEU A 68 11.55 -3.64 -7.09
CA LEU A 68 10.30 -4.41 -6.98
C LEU A 68 9.19 -3.89 -7.91
N LEU A 69 9.20 -2.58 -8.17
CA LEU A 69 8.25 -1.96 -9.10
C LEU A 69 8.49 -2.45 -10.52
N ASP A 70 9.74 -2.49 -10.97
CA ASP A 70 10.07 -2.94 -12.33
C ASP A 70 9.79 -4.44 -12.47
N GLN A 71 10.15 -5.25 -11.47
CA GLN A 71 9.78 -6.67 -11.42
C GLN A 71 8.25 -6.87 -11.51
N SER A 72 7.47 -6.03 -10.81
CA SER A 72 6.01 -6.08 -10.87
C SER A 72 5.48 -5.69 -12.26
N ARG A 73 6.09 -4.69 -12.91
CA ARG A 73 5.71 -4.25 -14.27
C ARG A 73 6.03 -5.31 -15.31
N GLU A 74 7.17 -5.98 -15.19
CA GLU A 74 7.53 -7.11 -16.05
C GLU A 74 6.53 -8.26 -15.89
N LEU A 75 6.14 -8.58 -14.66
CA LEU A 75 5.13 -9.62 -14.41
C LEU A 75 3.75 -9.27 -14.98
N ILE A 76 3.33 -8.02 -14.90
CA ILE A 76 2.05 -7.56 -15.49
C ILE A 76 2.10 -7.57 -17.02
N ALA A 77 3.27 -7.37 -17.61
CA ALA A 77 3.46 -7.32 -19.06
C ALA A 77 3.64 -8.71 -19.71
N ALA A 78 3.78 -9.77 -18.90
CA ALA A 78 3.95 -11.17 -19.34
C ALA A 78 2.60 -11.88 -19.51
#